data_AF-A0A845YIH5-F1
#
_entry.id   AF-A0A845YIH5-F1
#
_cell.length_a   1.000
_cell.length_b   1.000
_cell.length_c   1.000
_cell.angle_alpha   90.00
_cell.angle_beta   90.00
_cell.angle_gamma   90.00
#
_symmetry.space_group_name_H-M   'P 1'
#
loop_
_entity.id
_entity.type
_entity.pdbx_description
1 polymer ?
#
loop_
_entity_poly.entity_id
_entity_poly.type
_entity_poly.pdbx_seq_one_letter_code
_entity_poly.pdbx_strand_id
1 'polypeptide(L)'
;GMCKSLIHLSELFLTPEGSVILIDEFENSLGINCIDSVTDLILENRNLQFIITSHHPYVINNISPEFWKIVLRKGGSISTKNAEYFHISKSRQKAFIDLINVLEDYYENIED
;
A
#
# COMPACT_ATOMS: atom_id res chain seq x y z
N GLY A 1 1.10 -3.67 19.80
CA GLY A 1 -0.08 -4.49 19.46
C GLY A 1 -1.34 -3.71 19.73
N MET A 2 -2.10 -4.06 20.77
CA MET A 2 -3.50 -3.61 20.94
C MET A 2 -3.71 -2.08 21.12
N CYS A 3 -2.89 -1.41 21.93
CA CYS A 3 -3.04 0.04 22.16
C CYS A 3 -2.82 0.86 20.87
N LYS A 4 -1.83 0.48 20.04
CA LYS A 4 -1.58 1.16 18.77
C LYS A 4 -2.72 0.94 17.77
N SER A 5 -3.26 -0.28 17.69
CA SER A 5 -4.44 -0.56 16.86
C SER A 5 -5.65 0.28 17.28
N LEU A 6 -5.88 0.45 18.59
CA LEU A 6 -6.96 1.30 19.11
C LEU A 6 -6.72 2.78 18.80
N ILE A 7 -5.47 3.25 18.83
CA ILE A 7 -5.12 4.62 18.43
C ILE A 7 -5.43 4.83 16.95
N HIS A 8 -4.99 3.93 16.06
CA HIS A 8 -5.30 4.03 14.62
C HIS A 8 -6.80 4.02 14.36
N LEU A 9 -7.56 3.16 15.05
CA LEU A 9 -9.03 3.17 14.95
C LEU A 9 -9.61 4.50 15.43
N SER A 10 -9.13 5.02 16.57
CA SER A 10 -9.59 6.31 17.09
C SER A 10 -9.31 7.44 16.11
N GLU A 11 -8.14 7.44 15.47
CA GLU A 11 -7.79 8.41 14.43
C GLU A 11 -8.74 8.26 13.23
N LEU A 12 -9.02 7.06 12.74
CA LEU A 12 -9.97 6.84 11.63
C LEU A 12 -11.37 7.40 11.93
N PHE A 13 -11.87 7.23 13.15
CA PHE A 13 -13.24 7.65 13.52
C PHE A 13 -13.35 9.11 13.96
N LEU A 14 -12.28 9.71 14.47
CA LEU A 14 -12.29 11.08 15.02
C LEU A 14 -11.67 12.10 14.07
N THR A 15 -11.01 11.66 13.00
CA THR A 15 -10.41 12.57 12.03
C THR A 15 -11.50 13.30 11.25
N PRO A 16 -11.40 14.64 11.10
CA PRO A 16 -12.34 15.41 10.29
C PRO A 16 -12.40 14.93 8.83
N GLU A 17 -13.58 14.97 8.23
CA GLU A 17 -13.75 14.68 6.81
C GLU A 17 -12.86 15.58 5.93
N GLY A 18 -12.37 15.04 4.82
CA GLY A 18 -11.45 15.70 3.89
C GLY A 18 -9.98 15.69 4.33
N SER A 19 -9.65 15.08 5.46
CA SER A 19 -8.28 14.97 5.94
C SER A 19 -7.47 13.92 5.15
N VAL A 20 -6.15 14.09 5.16
CA VAL A 20 -5.19 13.14 4.60
C VAL A 20 -4.49 12.40 5.74
N ILE A 21 -4.50 11.08 5.68
CA ILE A 21 -3.82 10.21 6.65
C ILE A 21 -2.65 9.53 5.93
N LEU A 22 -1.45 9.70 6.49
CA LEU A 22 -0.24 9.03 6.03
C LEU A 22 0.15 7.93 7.03
N ILE A 23 0.28 6.71 6.54
CA ILE A 23 0.72 5.57 7.36
C ILE A 23 1.94 4.95 6.70
N ASP A 24 3.07 5.00 7.40
CA ASP A 24 4.28 4.31 6.99
C ASP A 24 4.31 2.92 7.64
N GLU A 25 4.65 1.90 6.85
CA GLU A 25 4.62 0.48 7.25
C GLU A 25 3.32 0.10 7.97
N PHE A 26 2.20 0.12 7.24
CA PHE A 26 0.86 -0.14 7.77
C PHE A 26 0.72 -1.40 8.65
N GLU A 27 1.38 -2.47 8.25
CA GLU A 27 1.44 -3.75 8.95
C GLU A 27 2.23 -3.67 10.26
N ASN A 28 3.14 -2.70 10.39
CA ASN A 28 4.01 -2.59 11.55
C ASN A 28 3.17 -2.24 12.78
N SER A 29 3.35 -3.02 13.85
CA SER A 29 2.61 -2.91 15.11
C SER A 29 1.12 -3.30 15.09
N LEU A 30 0.51 -3.60 13.94
CA LEU A 30 -0.80 -4.26 13.85
C LEU A 30 -0.63 -5.78 14.01
N GLY A 31 -1.55 -6.42 14.75
CA GLY A 31 -1.61 -7.88 14.74
C GLY A 31 -2.10 -8.36 13.36
N ILE A 32 -1.61 -9.50 12.86
CA ILE A 32 -2.01 -10.07 11.56
C ILE A 32 -3.54 -10.13 11.41
N ASN A 33 -4.25 -10.48 12.49
CA ASN A 33 -5.72 -10.57 12.51
C ASN A 33 -6.45 -9.21 12.37
N CYS A 34 -5.76 -8.10 12.59
CA CYS A 34 -6.35 -6.76 12.54
C CYS A 34 -6.11 -6.07 11.19
N ILE A 35 -5.14 -6.54 10.41
CA ILE A 35 -4.79 -5.93 9.12
C ILE A 35 -6.01 -5.95 8.19
N ASP A 36 -6.70 -7.09 8.12
CA ASP A 36 -7.93 -7.31 7.34
C ASP A 36 -9.01 -6.28 7.69
N SER A 37 -9.46 -6.26 8.96
CA SER A 37 -10.56 -5.40 9.39
C SER A 37 -10.23 -3.90 9.26
N VAL A 38 -8.98 -3.51 9.51
CA VAL A 38 -8.57 -2.11 9.37
C VAL A 38 -8.47 -1.71 7.90
N THR A 39 -8.00 -2.62 7.02
CA THR A 39 -7.96 -2.37 5.57
C THR A 39 -9.37 -2.19 5.01
N ASP A 40 -10.32 -3.03 5.41
CA ASP A 40 -11.72 -2.91 5.00
C ASP A 40 -12.33 -1.57 5.48
N LEU A 41 -12.09 -1.19 6.73
CA LEU A 41 -12.53 0.10 7.28
C LEU A 41 -11.94 1.31 6.52
N ILE A 42 -10.69 1.22 6.08
CA ILE A 42 -10.02 2.24 5.27
C ILE A 42 -10.67 2.32 3.88
N LEU A 43 -10.96 1.17 3.27
CA LEU A 43 -11.59 1.09 1.95
C LEU A 43 -13.06 1.57 1.94
N GLU A 44 -13.77 1.40 3.06
CA GLU A 44 -15.15 1.86 3.22
C GLU A 44 -15.25 3.38 3.48
N ASN A 45 -14.24 3.99 4.11
CA ASN A 45 -14.24 5.41 4.46
C ASN A 45 -13.96 6.33 3.26
N ARG A 46 -15.03 6.74 2.58
CA ARG A 46 -14.96 7.58 1.36
C ARG A 46 -14.62 9.06 1.61
N ASN A 47 -14.66 9.52 2.86
CA ASN A 47 -14.48 10.94 3.20
C ASN A 47 -13.04 11.28 3.63
N LEU A 48 -12.12 10.31 3.61
CA LEU A 48 -10.72 10.49 3.98
C LEU A 48 -9.81 10.06 2.83
N GLN A 49 -8.64 10.70 2.70
CA GLN A 49 -7.61 10.28 1.76
C GLN A 49 -6.50 9.53 2.51
N PHE A 50 -6.14 8.34 2.02
CA PHE A 50 -5.10 7.52 2.61
C PHE A 50 -3.86 7.45 1.70
N ILE A 51 -2.68 7.65 2.28
CA ILE A 51 -1.39 7.36 1.66
C ILE A 51 -0.69 6.35 2.56
N ILE A 52 -0.53 5.14 2.05
CA ILE A 52 -0.07 4.01 2.85
C ILE A 52 1.14 3.37 2.17
N THR A 53 2.17 3.07 2.95
CA THR A 53 3.29 2.21 2.53
C THR A 53 3.14 0.84 3.21
N SER A 54 3.46 -0.22 2.47
CA SER A 54 3.39 -1.59 2.96
C SER A 54 4.29 -2.47 2.11
N HIS A 55 4.98 -3.40 2.74
CA HIS A 55 5.65 -4.52 2.06
C HIS A 55 4.82 -5.81 2.14
N HIS A 56 3.76 -5.83 2.96
CA HIS A 56 2.94 -7.01 3.17
C HIS A 56 2.04 -7.34 1.96
N PRO A 57 2.15 -8.55 1.36
CA PRO A 57 1.38 -8.92 0.16
C PRO A 57 -0.13 -8.82 0.32
N TYR A 58 -0.64 -9.10 1.52
CA TYR A 58 -2.07 -9.04 1.81
C TYR A 58 -2.65 -7.64 1.62
N VAL A 59 -1.99 -6.62 2.17
CA VAL A 59 -2.42 -5.23 2.09
C VAL A 59 -2.41 -4.80 0.63
N ILE A 60 -1.31 -5.08 -0.08
CA ILE A 60 -1.15 -4.75 -1.50
C ILE A 60 -2.28 -5.37 -2.32
N ASN A 61 -2.58 -6.66 -2.14
CA ASN A 61 -3.62 -7.37 -2.89
C ASN A 61 -5.05 -6.86 -2.67
N ASN A 62 -5.33 -6.25 -1.51
CA ASN A 62 -6.66 -5.72 -1.21
C ASN A 62 -6.89 -4.32 -1.76
N ILE A 63 -5.84 -3.59 -2.12
CA ILE A 63 -5.94 -2.28 -2.76
C ILE A 63 -5.95 -2.47 -4.28
N SER A 64 -6.86 -1.78 -4.99
CA SER A 64 -6.88 -1.82 -6.45
C SER A 64 -5.56 -1.31 -7.05
N PRO A 65 -4.99 -1.97 -8.07
CA PRO A 65 -3.77 -1.52 -8.75
C PRO A 65 -3.84 -0.09 -9.31
N GLU A 66 -5.03 0.43 -9.60
CA GLU A 66 -5.23 1.82 -10.05
C GLU A 66 -4.74 2.87 -9.03
N PHE A 67 -4.67 2.50 -7.75
CA PHE A 67 -4.19 3.38 -6.68
C PHE A 67 -2.72 3.16 -6.33
N TRP A 68 -2.04 2.18 -6.95
CA TRP A 68 -0.67 1.86 -6.59
C TRP A 68 0.32 2.88 -7.14
N LYS A 69 1.23 3.32 -6.27
CA LYS A 69 2.44 4.06 -6.61
C LYS A 69 3.63 3.16 -6.33
N ILE A 70 4.29 2.71 -7.39
CA ILE A 70 5.48 1.86 -7.30
C ILE A 70 6.68 2.78 -7.16
N VAL A 71 7.37 2.65 -6.04
CA VAL A 71 8.57 3.42 -5.72
C VAL A 71 9.79 2.60 -6.10
N LEU A 72 10.59 3.13 -7.04
CA LEU A 72 11.81 2.51 -7.53
C LEU A 72 13.02 3.34 -7.15
N ARG A 73 14.10 2.67 -6.79
CA ARG A 73 15.37 3.30 -6.43
C ARG A 73 16.52 2.68 -7.21
N LYS A 74 17.25 3.51 -7.97
CA LYS A 74 18.54 3.15 -8.59
C LYS A 74 19.63 4.04 -8.01
N GLY A 75 20.47 3.47 -7.14
CA GLY A 75 21.48 4.20 -6.38
C GLY A 75 20.89 5.33 -5.52
N GLY A 76 21.22 6.57 -5.84
CA GLY A 76 20.70 7.79 -5.19
C GLY A 76 19.44 8.37 -5.84
N SER A 77 18.98 7.84 -6.97
CA SER A 77 17.80 8.35 -7.68
C SER A 77 16.56 7.56 -7.27
N ILE A 78 15.52 8.27 -6.83
CA ILE A 78 14.21 7.70 -6.47
C ILE A 78 13.20 8.19 -7.49
N SER A 79 12.41 7.28 -8.04
CA SER A 79 11.35 7.59 -8.98
C SER A 79 10.06 6.87 -8.59
N THR A 80 8.92 7.44 -8.95
CA THR A 80 7.61 6.85 -8.69
C THR A 80 6.83 6.72 -9.99
N LYS A 81 6.17 5.59 -10.16
CA LYS A 81 5.38 5.26 -11.35
C LYS A 81 4.06 4.64 -10.94
N ASN A 82 3.01 4.85 -11.73
CA ASN A 82 1.73 4.18 -11.53
C ASN A 82 1.82 2.74 -12.03
N ALA A 83 0.94 1.86 -11.55
CA ALA A 83 0.81 0.50 -12.06
C ALA A 83 0.61 0.43 -13.58
N GLU A 84 -0.14 1.39 -14.15
CA GLU A 84 -0.40 1.48 -15.60
C GLU A 84 0.88 1.63 -16.44
N TYR A 85 1.91 2.30 -15.93
CA TYR A 85 3.18 2.49 -16.64
C TYR A 85 3.88 1.15 -16.93
N PHE A 86 3.72 0.18 -16.03
CA PHE A 86 4.29 -1.16 -16.16
C PHE A 86 3.33 -2.18 -16.77
N HIS A 87 2.16 -1.74 -17.26
CA HIS A 87 1.14 -2.62 -17.82
C HIS A 87 0.64 -3.69 -16.83
N ILE A 88 0.69 -3.39 -15.53
CA ILE A 88 0.21 -4.29 -14.48
C ILE A 88 -1.29 -4.52 -14.66
N SER A 89 -1.70 -5.80 -14.58
CA SER A 89 -3.09 -6.19 -14.72
C SER A 89 -4.01 -5.50 -13.71
N LYS A 90 -5.26 -5.26 -14.10
CA LYS A 90 -6.32 -4.82 -13.17
C LYS A 90 -6.87 -5.96 -12.30
N SER A 91 -6.58 -7.22 -12.66
CA SER A 91 -6.98 -8.38 -11.86
C SER A 91 -6.05 -8.53 -10.66
N ARG A 92 -6.59 -8.53 -9.43
CA ARG A 92 -5.81 -8.53 -8.17
C ARG A 92 -4.73 -9.61 -8.13
N GLN A 93 -5.08 -10.87 -8.39
CA GLN A 93 -4.12 -11.98 -8.35
C GLN A 93 -3.01 -11.83 -9.39
N LYS A 94 -3.34 -11.40 -10.61
CA LYS A 94 -2.36 -11.21 -11.67
C LYS A 94 -1.51 -9.97 -11.43
N ALA A 95 -2.10 -8.91 -10.87
CA ALA A 95 -1.44 -7.64 -10.59
C ALA A 95 -0.25 -7.80 -9.64
N PHE A 96 -0.41 -8.64 -8.61
CA PHE A 96 0.68 -8.91 -7.67
C PHE A 96 1.83 -9.68 -8.33
N ILE A 97 1.53 -10.67 -9.18
CA ILE A 97 2.56 -11.38 -9.94
C ILE A 97 3.28 -10.43 -10.90
N ASP A 98 2.53 -9.61 -11.64
CA ASP A 98 3.09 -8.60 -12.54
C ASP A 98 3.99 -7.61 -11.76
N LEU A 99 3.60 -7.22 -10.53
CA LEU A 99 4.42 -6.36 -9.67
C LEU A 99 5.74 -7.02 -9.28
N ILE A 100 5.73 -8.30 -8.88
CA ILE A 100 6.96 -9.02 -8.53
C ILE A 100 7.90 -9.11 -9.74
N ASN A 101 7.37 -9.47 -10.91
CA ASN A 101 8.16 -9.54 -12.14
C ASN A 101 8.79 -8.18 -12.49
N VAL A 102 8.04 -7.08 -12.36
CA VAL A 102 8.56 -5.71 -12.57
C VAL A 102 9.70 -5.38 -11.63
N LEU A 103 9.61 -5.81 -10.37
CA LEU A 103 10.67 -5.58 -9.38
C LEU A 103 11.89 -6.44 -9.69
N GLU A 104 11.72 -7.73 -10.02
CA GLU A 104 12.81 -8.63 -10.42
C GLU A 104 13.55 -8.10 -11.65
N ASP A 105 12.83 -7.81 -12.74
CA ASP A 105 13.40 -7.22 -13.96
C ASP A 105 14.18 -5.94 -13.64
N TYR A 106 13.64 -5.08 -12.76
CA TYR A 106 14.30 -3.84 -12.40
C TYR A 106 15.61 -4.06 -11.65
N TYR A 107 15.67 -5.04 -10.75
CA TYR A 107 16.90 -5.38 -10.02
C TYR A 107 17.95 -6.02 -10.92
N GLU A 108 17.57 -6.90 -11.85
CA GLU A 108 18.50 -7.48 -12.83
C GLU A 108 19.15 -6.40 -13.72
N ASN A 109 18.39 -5.39 -14.14
CA ASN A 109 18.89 -4.27 -14.97
C ASN A 109 19.64 -3.16 -14.17
N ILE A 110 19.88 -3.37 -12.88
CA ILE A 110 20.75 -2.50 -12.05
C ILE A 110 22.18 -3.05 -11.97
N GLU A 111 22.39 -4.34 -12.24
CA GLU A 111 23.71 -4.99 -12.14
C GLU A 111 24.59 -4.84 -13.39
N ASP A 112 24.04 -4.32 -14.51
CA ASP A 112 24.77 -3.88 -15.72
C ASP A 112 24.91 -2.34 -15.80
#